data_AF-A0AAU2NA50-F1
#
_entry.id   AF-A0AAU2NA50-F1
#
_cell.length_a   1.000
_cell.length_b   1.000
_cell.length_c   1.000
_cell.angle_alpha   90.00
_cell.angle_beta   90.00
_cell.angle_gamma   90.00
#
_symmetry.space_group_name_H-M   'P 1'
#
loop_
_entity.id
_entity.type
_entity.pdbx_description
1 polymer ?
#
loop_
_entity_poly.entity_id
_entity_poly.type
_entity_poly.pdbx_seq_one_letter_code
_entity_poly.pdbx_strand_id
1 'polypeptide(L)'
;MLTDRLGSTLPTWIDVVGASQLPGLGDFALHLLRDRDTMTAGLTLDRSSGSIEGAVNRIKKIKRVLYGRAGFELLRKMILLQ
;
A
#
# COMPACT_ATOMS: atom_id res chain seq x y z
N MET A 1 -8.41 -7.27 2.26
CA MET A 1 -7.33 -8.13 1.72
C MET A 1 -7.74 -8.48 0.29
N LEU A 2 -6.83 -8.41 -0.69
CA LEU A 2 -7.16 -8.79 -2.08
C LEU A 2 -7.54 -10.28 -2.12
N THR A 3 -8.78 -10.58 -2.45
CA THR A 3 -9.35 -11.94 -2.41
C THR A 3 -9.07 -12.72 -3.69
N ASP A 4 -9.10 -12.06 -4.85
CA ASP A 4 -9.21 -12.76 -6.14
C ASP A 4 -7.88 -12.96 -6.87
N ARG A 5 -6.79 -12.35 -6.36
CA ARG A 5 -5.38 -12.55 -6.78
C ARG A 5 -5.17 -12.66 -8.29
N LEU A 6 -5.68 -11.67 -9.01
CA LEU A 6 -5.70 -11.61 -10.47
C LEU A 6 -4.44 -10.96 -11.06
N GLY A 7 -3.25 -11.25 -10.52
CA GLY A 7 -2.01 -10.63 -10.99
C GLY A 7 -1.73 -10.87 -12.48
N SER A 8 -2.21 -11.97 -13.04
CA SER A 8 -2.10 -12.28 -14.47
C SER A 8 -2.92 -11.36 -15.38
N THR A 9 -3.98 -10.73 -14.89
CA THR A 9 -4.85 -9.83 -15.67
C THR A 9 -4.38 -8.38 -15.65
N LEU A 10 -3.36 -8.06 -14.83
CA LEU A 10 -2.83 -6.70 -14.68
C LEU A 10 -2.39 -6.07 -16.02
N PRO A 11 -1.66 -6.78 -16.92
CA PRO A 11 -1.26 -6.20 -18.21
C PRO A 11 -2.46 -5.79 -19.07
N THR A 12 -3.45 -6.68 -19.20
CA THR A 12 -4.67 -6.42 -19.98
C THR A 12 -5.44 -5.22 -19.43
N TRP A 13 -5.51 -5.08 -18.12
CA TRP A 13 -6.16 -3.93 -17.49
C TRP A 13 -5.41 -2.62 -17.78
N ILE A 14 -4.06 -2.64 -17.73
CA ILE A 14 -3.22 -1.48 -18.05
C ILE A 14 -3.45 -1.01 -19.49
N ASP A 15 -3.54 -1.94 -20.44
CA ASP A 15 -3.78 -1.62 -21.86
C ASP A 15 -5.15 -0.93 -22.06
N VAL A 16 -6.19 -1.45 -21.41
CA VAL A 16 -7.54 -0.87 -21.44
C VAL A 16 -7.55 0.54 -20.85
N VAL A 17 -6.89 0.73 -19.71
CA VAL A 17 -6.82 2.04 -19.04
C VAL A 17 -6.02 3.03 -19.87
N GLY A 18 -4.91 2.61 -20.48
CA GLY A 18 -4.11 3.46 -21.37
C GLY A 18 -4.92 3.97 -22.57
N ALA A 19 -5.84 3.16 -23.09
CA ALA A 19 -6.75 3.56 -24.17
C ALA A 19 -7.93 4.43 -23.71
N SER A 20 -8.28 4.43 -22.42
CA SER A 20 -9.55 4.96 -21.92
C SER A 20 -9.66 6.50 -21.80
N GLN A 21 -8.61 7.27 -22.11
CA GLN A 21 -8.56 8.75 -21.96
C GLN A 21 -9.08 9.27 -20.61
N LEU A 22 -9.02 8.46 -19.54
CA LEU A 22 -9.45 8.83 -18.21
C LEU A 22 -8.36 9.66 -17.51
N PRO A 23 -8.66 10.91 -17.11
CA PRO A 23 -7.67 11.77 -16.45
C PRO A 23 -7.13 11.14 -15.16
N GLY A 24 -5.81 11.14 -14.99
CA GLY A 24 -5.11 10.59 -13.81
C GLY A 24 -4.99 9.06 -13.78
N LEU A 25 -5.83 8.32 -14.50
CA LEU A 25 -5.77 6.85 -14.54
C LEU A 25 -4.66 6.33 -15.45
N GLY A 26 -4.36 7.05 -16.53
CA GLY A 26 -3.21 6.75 -17.40
C GLY A 26 -1.87 6.85 -16.68
N ASP A 27 -1.66 7.93 -15.91
CA ASP A 27 -0.44 8.08 -15.10
C ASP A 27 -0.35 6.99 -14.05
N PHE A 28 -1.46 6.64 -13.39
CA PHE A 28 -1.49 5.53 -12.43
C PHE A 28 -1.10 4.19 -13.07
N ALA A 29 -1.64 3.88 -14.25
CA ALA A 29 -1.27 2.66 -14.99
C ALA A 29 0.21 2.65 -15.40
N LEU A 30 0.77 3.81 -15.75
CA LEU A 30 2.18 3.95 -16.10
C LEU A 30 3.11 3.71 -14.88
N HIS A 31 2.70 4.17 -13.69
CA HIS A 31 3.41 3.85 -12.45
C HIS A 31 3.34 2.35 -12.12
N LEU A 32 2.20 1.69 -12.35
CA LEU A 32 2.05 0.25 -12.17
C LEU A 32 2.95 -0.56 -13.12
N LEU A 33 3.15 -0.09 -14.36
CA LEU A 33 4.09 -0.69 -15.30
C LEU A 33 5.54 -0.61 -14.83
N ARG A 34 5.93 0.52 -14.23
CA ARG A 34 7.29 0.71 -13.72
C ARG A 34 7.64 -0.29 -12.62
N ASP A 35 6.66 -0.64 -11.78
CA ASP A 35 6.81 -1.60 -10.68
C ASP A 35 6.12 -2.95 -10.98
N ARG A 36 6.06 -3.34 -12.27
CA ARG A 36 5.28 -4.49 -12.75
C ARG A 36 5.51 -5.77 -11.96
N ASP A 37 6.76 -6.13 -11.69
CA ASP A 37 7.09 -7.40 -11.01
C ASP A 37 6.58 -7.39 -9.56
N THR A 38 6.77 -6.28 -8.86
CA THR A 38 6.27 -6.08 -7.50
C THR A 38 4.75 -6.12 -7.46
N MET A 39 4.08 -5.46 -8.41
CA MET A 39 2.62 -5.43 -8.48
C MET A 39 2.05 -6.81 -8.85
N THR A 40 2.66 -7.49 -9.80
CA THR A 40 2.28 -8.86 -10.18
C THR A 40 2.43 -9.81 -9.00
N ALA A 41 3.56 -9.75 -8.28
CA ALA A 41 3.79 -10.55 -7.09
C ALA A 41 2.79 -10.21 -5.97
N GLY A 42 2.53 -8.93 -5.70
CA GLY A 42 1.56 -8.49 -4.69
C GLY A 42 0.12 -8.89 -5.01
N LEU A 43 -0.23 -8.99 -6.29
CA LEU A 43 -1.53 -9.46 -6.77
C LEU A 43 -1.60 -10.98 -6.97
N THR A 44 -0.48 -11.72 -6.86
CA THR A 44 -0.45 -13.17 -7.13
C THR A 44 -0.14 -13.98 -5.88
N LEU A 45 0.69 -13.49 -4.96
CA LEU A 45 1.14 -14.20 -3.76
C LEU A 45 0.11 -14.15 -2.63
N ASP A 46 0.22 -15.10 -1.70
CA ASP A 46 -0.71 -15.25 -0.56
C ASP A 46 -0.29 -14.40 0.63
N ARG A 47 0.88 -13.80 0.50
CA ARG A 47 1.47 -12.90 1.46
C ARG A 47 0.81 -11.54 1.30
N SER A 48 0.40 -10.98 2.42
CA SER A 48 -0.08 -9.61 2.49
C SER A 48 0.77 -8.80 3.46
N SER A 49 0.87 -7.50 3.21
CA SER A 49 1.42 -6.51 4.14
C SER A 49 0.46 -6.18 5.29
N GLY A 50 -0.72 -6.81 5.39
CA GLY A 50 -1.79 -6.37 6.29
C GLY A 50 -1.40 -6.28 7.77
N SER A 51 -0.60 -7.23 8.27
CA SER A 51 -0.09 -7.18 9.65
C SER A 51 0.87 -6.00 9.87
N ILE A 52 1.75 -5.75 8.89
CA ILE A 52 2.72 -4.64 8.92
C ILE A 52 1.98 -3.30 8.81
N GLU A 53 1.00 -3.19 7.92
CA GLU A 53 0.15 -2.01 7.77
C GLU A 53 -0.65 -1.72 9.04
N GLY A 54 -1.16 -2.75 9.71
CA GLY A 54 -1.81 -2.63 11.02
C GLY A 54 -0.87 -2.05 12.07
N ALA A 55 0.36 -2.57 12.17
CA ALA A 55 1.39 -2.03 13.06
C ALA A 55 1.74 -0.57 12.73
N VAL A 56 1.92 -0.24 11.45
CA VAL A 56 2.17 1.14 10.99
C VAL A 56 0.99 2.05 11.33
N ASN A 57 -0.25 1.60 11.16
CA ASN A 57 -1.44 2.38 11.47
C ASN A 57 -1.55 2.65 12.98
N ARG A 58 -1.25 1.66 13.82
CA ARG A 58 -1.17 1.84 15.29
C ARG A 58 -0.13 2.89 15.65
N ILE A 59 1.07 2.82 15.07
CA ILE A 59 2.13 3.82 15.31
C ILE A 59 1.68 5.22 14.85
N LYS A 60 1.08 5.33 13.67
CA LYS A 60 0.53 6.60 13.15
C LYS A 60 -0.55 7.17 14.08
N LYS A 61 -1.42 6.32 14.62
CA LYS A 61 -2.44 6.71 15.62
C LYS A 61 -1.79 7.30 16.87
N ILE A 62 -0.78 6.63 17.44
CA ILE A 62 -0.05 7.12 18.63
C ILE A 62 0.61 8.47 18.33
N LYS A 63 1.33 8.59 17.20
CA LYS A 63 1.95 9.87 16.79
C LYS A 63 0.92 10.99 16.67
N ARG A 64 -0.28 10.70 16.13
CA ARG A 64 -1.36 11.67 15.96
C ARG A 64 -1.99 12.09 17.29
N VAL A 65 -2.17 11.16 18.23
CA VAL A 65 -2.61 11.46 19.61
C VAL A 65 -1.61 12.39 20.32
N LEU A 66 -0.32 12.23 20.04
CA LEU A 66 0.75 13.07 20.58
C LEU A 66 1.00 14.35 19.77
N TYR A 67 0.08 14.71 18.85
CA TYR A 67 0.19 15.89 17.97
C TYR A 67 1.50 15.98 17.18
N GLY A 68 2.16 14.85 16.92
CA GLY A 68 3.46 14.80 16.27
C GLY A 68 4.63 15.37 17.09
N ARG A 69 4.43 15.71 18.36
CA ARG A 69 5.45 16.34 19.22
C ARG A 69 6.31 15.35 20.00
N ALA A 70 5.97 14.07 19.96
CA ALA A 70 6.73 13.04 20.66
C ALA A 70 8.01 12.66 19.91
N GLY A 71 9.16 12.82 20.58
CA GLY A 71 10.43 12.24 20.16
C GLY A 71 10.44 10.71 20.24
N PHE A 72 11.51 10.08 19.75
CA PHE A 72 11.62 8.62 19.66
C PHE A 72 11.40 7.90 20.99
N GLU A 73 12.02 8.36 22.08
CA GLU A 73 11.92 7.71 23.40
C GLU A 73 10.48 7.67 23.93
N LEU A 74 9.74 8.77 23.82
CA LEU A 74 8.34 8.82 24.25
C LEU A 74 7.46 7.92 23.37
N LEU A 75 7.69 7.96 22.05
CA LEU A 75 6.95 7.12 21.12
C LEU A 75 7.19 5.62 21.38
N ARG A 76 8.44 5.23 21.64
CA ARG A 76 8.82 3.86 21.99
C ARG A 76 8.11 3.40 23.26
N LYS A 77 8.14 4.20 24.33
CA LYS A 77 7.42 3.88 25.57
C LYS A 77 5.93 3.69 25.33
N MET A 78 5.29 4.59 24.57
CA MET A 78 3.87 4.50 24.25
C MET A 78 3.51 3.27 23.40
N ILE A 79 4.40 2.82 22.51
CA ILE A 79 4.18 1.60 21.71
C ILE A 79 4.27 0.34 22.58
N LEU A 80 5.24 0.30 23.50
CA LEU A 80 5.53 -0.86 24.36
C LEU A 80 4.55 -1.01 25.54
N LEU A 81 3.92 0.08 25.98
CA LEU A 81 2.96 0.09 27.10
C LEU A 81 1.52 -0.25 26.71
N GLN A 82 1.23 -0.38 25.41
CA GLN A 82 -0.10 -0.66 24.88
C GLN A 82 -0.29 -2.11 24.50
#